data_AF-A0A8T6DRP1-F1
#
_entry.id   AF-A0A8T6DRP1-F1
#
_cell.length_a   1.000
_cell.length_b   1.000
_cell.length_c   1.000
_cell.angle_alpha   90.00
_cell.angle_beta   90.00
_cell.angle_gamma   90.00
#
_symmetry.space_group_name_H-M   'P 1'
#
loop_
_entity.id
_entity.type
_entity.pdbx_description
1 polymer ?
#
loop_
_entity_poly.entity_id
_entity_poly.type
_entity_poly.pdbx_seq_one_letter_code
_entity_poly.pdbx_strand_id
1 'polypeptide(L)'
;MNSDTDRQGGNTGIPALPFAMLFIVALTALGMAVRYGLYGHLGLAYCVFAVFFSANLLICLWEVSLYLAHDRIEQRAEHWRNLHRETGVSPAMAFLRSKVPPGKILSPAFWIDVWASYSHYDDAYRDRGSFGFNVDIANGFTSWIPTLILYAAYTVNFLPAVAAGIVGVMLFWVWVYNTTLYWISFRVAGRHRSISPFDMWVYVFSLNFVWIAIPMFGVYVSVRLILDGNYQVLGF
;
A
#
# COMPACT_ATOMS: atom_id res chain seq x y z
N MET A 1 -2.99 29.36 -21.73
CA MET A 1 -3.85 30.19 -20.84
C MET A 1 -4.99 29.31 -20.35
N ASN A 2 -5.27 29.39 -19.05
CA ASN A 2 -6.12 28.53 -18.20
C ASN A 2 -5.53 27.19 -17.73
N SER A 3 -4.75 27.23 -16.65
CA SER A 3 -4.66 26.10 -15.71
C SER A 3 -4.44 26.49 -14.23
N ASP A 4 -4.35 27.77 -13.89
CA ASP A 4 -4.10 28.21 -12.50
C ASP A 4 -5.36 28.57 -11.71
N THR A 5 -6.55 28.50 -12.33
CA THR A 5 -7.82 28.83 -11.67
C THR A 5 -8.54 27.65 -11.03
N ASP A 6 -8.04 26.41 -11.17
CA ASP A 6 -8.70 25.19 -10.65
C ASP A 6 -8.19 24.73 -9.27
N ARG A 7 -7.27 25.48 -8.64
CA ARG A 7 -6.61 25.08 -7.38
C ARG A 7 -6.99 25.89 -6.14
N GLN A 8 -8.02 26.72 -6.23
CA GLN A 8 -8.70 27.30 -5.05
C GLN A 8 -10.10 26.69 -4.84
N GLY A 9 -10.29 25.44 -5.26
CA GLY A 9 -11.53 24.70 -5.10
C GLY A 9 -11.76 24.24 -3.66
N GLY A 10 -12.41 25.10 -2.87
CA GLY A 10 -13.30 24.72 -1.77
C GLY A 10 -12.63 24.22 -0.49
N ASN A 11 -13.13 24.73 0.64
CA ASN A 11 -12.79 24.21 1.97
C ASN A 11 -13.31 22.77 2.22
N THR A 12 -13.81 22.09 1.18
CA THR A 12 -14.55 20.83 1.19
C THR A 12 -13.65 19.67 0.79
N GLY A 13 -13.45 18.72 1.70
CA GLY A 13 -12.63 17.53 1.46
C GLY A 13 -12.01 17.00 2.75
N ILE A 14 -11.77 15.70 2.79
CA ILE A 14 -11.13 15.02 3.93
C ILE A 14 -9.62 14.99 3.64
N PRO A 15 -8.73 15.28 4.60
CA PRO A 15 -7.30 15.14 4.36
C PRO A 15 -6.92 13.71 3.96
N ALA A 16 -5.91 13.55 3.12
CA ALA A 16 -5.56 12.26 2.51
C ALA A 16 -5.25 11.17 3.55
N LEU A 17 -4.59 11.51 4.66
CA LEU A 17 -4.30 10.58 5.74
C LEU A 17 -5.59 10.08 6.45
N PRO A 18 -6.47 10.94 6.99
CA PRO A 18 -7.78 10.53 7.49
C PRO A 18 -8.61 9.73 6.47
N PHE A 19 -8.57 10.08 5.18
CA PHE A 19 -9.24 9.29 4.15
C PHE A 19 -8.65 7.87 4.05
N ALA A 20 -7.33 7.75 3.96
CA ALA A 20 -6.64 6.45 3.89
C ALA A 20 -6.93 5.61 5.14
N MET A 21 -6.86 6.22 6.34
CA MET A 21 -7.19 5.56 7.60
C MET A 21 -8.66 5.12 7.63
N LEU A 22 -9.60 5.97 7.19
CA LEU A 22 -11.01 5.63 7.15
C LEU A 22 -11.26 4.44 6.21
N PHE A 23 -10.63 4.43 5.03
CA PHE A 23 -10.74 3.30 4.08
C PHE A 23 -10.26 1.99 4.71
N ILE A 24 -9.05 2.01 5.29
CA ILE A 24 -8.44 0.83 5.92
C ILE A 24 -9.28 0.35 7.10
N VAL A 25 -9.67 1.26 7.99
CA VAL A 25 -10.47 0.94 9.19
C VAL A 25 -11.85 0.43 8.79
N ALA A 26 -12.52 1.04 7.81
CA ALA A 26 -13.85 0.62 7.37
C ALA A 26 -13.84 -0.81 6.80
N LEU A 27 -12.89 -1.13 5.91
CA LEU A 27 -12.77 -2.47 5.36
C LEU A 27 -12.37 -3.50 6.43
N THR A 28 -11.41 -3.15 7.28
CA THR A 28 -10.98 -4.00 8.41
C THR A 28 -12.16 -4.31 9.33
N ALA A 29 -12.88 -3.28 9.75
CA ALA A 29 -14.02 -3.39 10.66
C ALA A 29 -15.16 -4.20 10.03
N LEU A 30 -15.44 -4.00 8.73
CA LEU A 30 -16.42 -4.81 8.00
C LEU A 30 -16.03 -6.29 8.02
N GLY A 31 -14.79 -6.62 7.66
CA GLY A 31 -14.31 -8.00 7.70
C GLY A 31 -14.36 -8.59 9.11
N MET A 32 -13.95 -7.84 10.13
CA MET A 32 -14.01 -8.28 11.53
C MET A 32 -15.44 -8.49 12.01
N ALA A 33 -16.37 -7.59 11.68
CA ALA A 33 -17.78 -7.71 12.03
C ALA A 33 -18.42 -8.95 11.40
N VAL A 34 -18.18 -9.19 10.10
CA VAL A 34 -18.67 -10.37 9.40
C VAL A 34 -18.12 -11.65 10.03
N ARG A 35 -16.80 -11.74 10.24
CA ARG A 35 -16.18 -12.92 10.82
C ARG A 35 -16.65 -13.19 12.25
N TYR A 36 -16.76 -12.15 13.07
CA TYR A 36 -17.30 -12.26 14.42
C TYR A 36 -18.76 -12.74 14.40
N GLY A 37 -19.58 -12.23 13.48
CA GLY A 37 -20.96 -12.69 13.31
C GLY A 37 -21.08 -14.16 12.89
N LEU A 38 -20.11 -14.69 12.14
CA LEU A 38 -20.11 -16.09 11.69
C LEU A 38 -19.56 -17.08 12.71
N TYR A 39 -18.49 -16.72 13.43
CA TYR A 39 -17.76 -17.67 14.29
C TYR A 39 -17.77 -17.29 15.79
N GLY A 40 -18.24 -16.11 16.16
CA GLY A 40 -18.36 -15.65 17.55
C GLY A 40 -17.06 -15.18 18.20
N HIS A 41 -15.95 -15.13 17.46
CA HIS A 41 -14.64 -14.71 17.98
C HIS A 41 -13.71 -14.21 16.86
N LEU A 42 -12.63 -13.55 17.26
CA LEU A 42 -11.62 -12.98 16.36
C LEU A 42 -10.22 -13.37 16.80
N GLY A 43 -9.55 -14.21 16.01
CA GLY A 43 -8.15 -14.54 16.22
C GLY A 43 -7.22 -13.39 15.81
N LEU A 44 -6.14 -13.21 16.55
CA LEU A 44 -5.16 -12.14 16.28
C LEU A 44 -4.57 -12.22 14.87
N ALA A 45 -4.28 -13.43 14.39
CA ALA A 45 -3.76 -13.64 13.03
C ALA A 45 -4.70 -13.07 11.97
N TYR A 46 -6.00 -13.35 12.10
CA TYR A 46 -7.00 -12.77 11.20
C TYR A 46 -7.02 -11.23 11.27
N CYS A 47 -7.02 -10.65 12.46
CA CYS A 47 -7.05 -9.19 12.61
C CYS A 47 -5.86 -8.51 11.92
N VAL A 48 -4.66 -9.09 12.03
CA VAL A 48 -3.46 -8.62 11.34
C VAL A 48 -3.67 -8.66 9.82
N PHE A 49 -4.16 -9.78 9.27
CA PHE A 49 -4.39 -9.88 7.82
C PHE A 49 -5.53 -9.00 7.34
N ALA A 50 -6.59 -8.80 8.12
CA ALA A 50 -7.70 -7.91 7.76
C ALA A 50 -7.21 -6.47 7.56
N VAL A 51 -6.36 -5.97 8.49
CA VAL A 51 -5.71 -4.65 8.34
C VAL A 51 -4.78 -4.64 7.14
N PHE A 52 -3.93 -5.66 7.00
CA PHE A 52 -2.93 -5.71 5.94
C PHE A 52 -3.54 -5.80 4.54
N PHE A 53 -4.55 -6.64 4.33
CA PHE A 53 -5.28 -6.74 3.07
C PHE A 53 -6.03 -5.45 2.76
N SER A 54 -6.66 -4.81 3.75
CA SER A 54 -7.33 -3.51 3.56
C SER A 54 -6.34 -2.42 3.13
N ALA A 55 -5.15 -2.39 3.72
CA ALA A 55 -4.08 -1.48 3.32
C ALA A 55 -3.56 -1.78 1.91
N ASN A 56 -3.32 -3.06 1.58
CA ASN A 56 -2.87 -3.43 0.24
C ASN A 56 -3.87 -3.03 -0.85
N LEU A 57 -5.18 -3.16 -0.62
CA LEU A 57 -6.19 -2.74 -1.60
C LEU A 57 -6.14 -1.24 -1.90
N LEU A 58 -5.90 -0.40 -0.88
CA LEU A 58 -5.69 1.03 -1.08
C LEU A 58 -4.37 1.31 -1.82
N ILE A 59 -3.31 0.60 -1.45
CA ILE A 59 -1.98 0.77 -2.06
C ILE A 59 -2.00 0.34 -3.52
N CYS A 60 -2.72 -0.75 -3.87
CA CYS A 60 -2.93 -1.15 -5.26
C CYS A 60 -3.59 -0.04 -6.09
N LEU A 61 -4.57 0.69 -5.52
CA LEU A 61 -5.17 1.86 -6.19
C LEU A 61 -4.11 2.95 -6.42
N TRP A 62 -3.25 3.22 -5.43
CA TRP A 62 -2.17 4.18 -5.58
C TRP A 62 -1.16 3.74 -6.65
N GLU A 63 -0.77 2.47 -6.68
CA GLU A 63 0.19 1.93 -7.65
C GLU A 63 -0.37 1.89 -9.08
N VAL A 64 -1.66 1.58 -9.25
CA VAL A 64 -2.33 1.75 -10.55
C VAL A 64 -2.32 3.22 -10.96
N SER A 65 -2.50 4.13 -9.99
CA SER A 65 -2.43 5.58 -10.25
C SER A 65 -1.02 6.03 -10.65
N LEU A 66 0.03 5.41 -10.09
CA LEU A 66 1.42 5.63 -10.51
C LEU A 66 1.58 5.39 -12.01
N TYR A 67 1.05 4.27 -12.52
CA TYR A 67 1.12 3.95 -13.95
C TYR A 67 0.26 4.90 -14.80
N LEU A 68 -1.01 5.09 -14.45
CA LEU A 68 -1.97 5.83 -15.27
C LEU A 68 -1.70 7.34 -15.37
N ALA A 69 -1.07 7.92 -14.34
CA ALA A 69 -0.79 9.35 -14.28
C ALA A 69 0.71 9.67 -14.23
N HIS A 70 1.56 8.69 -14.59
CA HIS A 70 3.02 8.81 -14.50
C HIS A 70 3.58 10.04 -15.21
N ASP A 71 3.00 10.43 -16.35
CA ASP A 71 3.45 11.58 -17.14
C ASP A 71 3.47 12.91 -16.37
N ARG A 72 2.75 12.97 -15.23
CA ARG A 72 2.66 14.15 -14.37
C ARG A 72 3.63 14.12 -13.18
N ILE A 73 4.31 13.00 -12.94
CA ILE A 73 5.04 12.76 -11.69
C ILE A 73 6.15 13.78 -11.47
N GLU A 74 6.91 14.15 -12.50
CA GLU A 74 8.02 15.10 -12.36
C GLU A 74 7.50 16.50 -11.98
N GLN A 75 6.47 16.99 -12.67
CA GLN A 75 5.85 18.28 -12.37
C GLN A 75 5.29 18.32 -10.94
N ARG A 76 4.65 17.23 -10.50
CA ARG A 76 4.11 17.13 -9.14
C ARG A 76 5.22 16.99 -8.11
N ALA A 77 6.27 16.23 -8.39
CA ALA A 77 7.42 16.06 -7.50
C ALA A 77 8.13 17.39 -7.27
N GLU A 78 8.31 18.20 -8.31
CA GLU A 78 8.86 19.55 -8.19
C GLU A 78 8.00 20.44 -7.28
N HIS A 79 6.67 20.41 -7.44
CA HIS A 79 5.76 21.15 -6.56
C HIS A 79 5.95 20.78 -5.08
N TRP A 80 6.01 19.48 -4.74
CA TRP A 80 6.20 19.04 -3.35
C TRP A 80 7.61 19.35 -2.82
N ARG A 81 8.64 19.27 -3.67
CA ARG A 81 10.02 19.67 -3.31
C ARG A 81 10.10 21.17 -3.01
N ASN A 82 9.45 22.01 -3.80
CA ASN A 82 9.43 23.46 -3.57
C ASN A 82 8.72 23.79 -2.25
N LEU A 83 7.56 23.17 -2.00
CA LEU A 83 6.85 23.33 -0.73
C LEU A 83 7.71 22.90 0.48
N HIS A 84 8.48 21.81 0.35
CA HIS A 84 9.41 21.38 1.39
C HIS A 84 10.51 22.41 1.64
N ARG A 85 11.10 23.01 0.59
CA ARG A 85 12.10 24.07 0.74
C ARG A 85 11.55 25.32 1.42
N GLU A 86 10.30 25.66 1.15
CA GLU A 86 9.64 26.85 1.70
C GLU A 86 9.20 26.66 3.16
N THR A 87 8.70 25.48 3.51
CA THR A 87 8.02 25.24 4.80
C THR A 87 8.77 24.31 5.75
N GLY A 88 9.79 23.58 5.27
CA GLY A 88 10.48 22.53 6.00
C GLY A 88 9.65 21.26 6.23
N VAL A 89 8.36 21.24 5.84
CA VAL A 89 7.48 20.07 6.03
C VAL A 89 7.85 19.00 5.02
N SER A 90 7.97 17.74 5.47
CA SER A 90 8.18 16.58 4.60
C SER A 90 7.16 16.56 3.45
N PRO A 91 7.59 16.33 2.19
CA PRO A 91 6.70 16.17 1.04
C PRO A 91 5.56 15.19 1.28
N ALA A 92 5.86 14.01 1.82
CA ALA A 92 4.87 12.98 2.10
C ALA A 92 3.85 13.47 3.14
N MET A 93 4.30 14.10 4.22
CA MET A 93 3.41 14.63 5.26
C MET A 93 2.57 15.81 4.74
N ALA A 94 3.13 16.65 3.88
CA ALA A 94 2.40 17.74 3.24
C ALA A 94 1.26 17.21 2.36
N PHE A 95 1.53 16.18 1.55
CA PHE A 95 0.49 15.51 0.77
C PHE A 95 -0.57 14.84 1.66
N LEU A 96 -0.14 14.11 2.69
CA LEU A 96 -1.05 13.44 3.63
C LEU A 96 -2.00 14.40 4.36
N ARG A 97 -1.60 15.67 4.52
CA ARG A 97 -2.43 16.76 5.06
C ARG A 97 -3.27 17.48 4.01
N SER A 98 -2.98 17.28 2.73
CA SER A 98 -3.75 17.85 1.62
C SER A 98 -5.14 17.23 1.54
N LYS A 99 -6.14 18.03 1.15
CA LYS A 99 -7.54 17.58 1.08
C LYS A 99 -7.78 16.77 -0.18
N VAL A 100 -8.44 15.63 -0.03
CA VAL A 100 -9.01 14.83 -1.11
C VAL A 100 -10.38 15.40 -1.48
N PRO A 101 -10.55 15.96 -2.69
CA PRO A 101 -11.86 16.39 -3.15
C PRO A 101 -12.77 15.17 -3.36
N PRO A 102 -14.05 15.19 -2.97
CA PRO A 102 -14.95 14.04 -3.10
C PRO A 102 -15.03 13.47 -4.52
N GLY A 103 -15.05 14.34 -5.54
CA GLY A 103 -15.07 13.92 -6.95
C GLY A 103 -13.74 13.38 -7.49
N LYS A 104 -12.66 13.39 -6.68
CA LYS A 104 -11.32 12.93 -7.08
C LYS A 104 -10.85 11.69 -6.30
N ILE A 105 -11.72 11.08 -5.49
CA ILE A 105 -11.39 9.88 -4.69
C ILE A 105 -10.90 8.71 -5.55
N LEU A 106 -11.39 8.56 -6.78
CA LEU A 106 -10.93 7.52 -7.72
C LEU A 106 -10.06 8.08 -8.85
N SER A 107 -9.58 9.32 -8.72
CA SER A 107 -8.82 9.98 -9.77
C SER A 107 -7.34 9.59 -9.70
N PRO A 108 -6.79 8.93 -10.74
CA PRO A 108 -5.34 8.64 -10.79
C PRO A 108 -4.51 9.92 -10.72
N ALA A 109 -5.02 11.00 -11.33
CA ALA A 109 -4.36 12.31 -11.34
C ALA A 109 -4.27 12.97 -9.95
N PHE A 110 -5.11 12.57 -8.99
CA PHE A 110 -4.98 13.01 -7.60
C PHE A 110 -4.00 12.11 -6.84
N TRP A 111 -4.15 10.79 -6.96
CA TRP A 111 -3.33 9.83 -6.21
C TRP A 111 -1.89 9.72 -6.68
N ILE A 112 -1.55 10.20 -7.87
CA ILE A 112 -0.15 10.34 -8.30
C ILE A 112 0.69 11.18 -7.32
N ASP A 113 0.06 12.06 -6.54
CA ASP A 113 0.76 12.86 -5.53
C ASP A 113 1.31 12.06 -4.36
N VAL A 114 0.78 10.86 -4.08
CA VAL A 114 1.40 9.90 -3.15
C VAL A 114 2.83 9.60 -3.63
N TRP A 115 2.97 9.23 -4.90
CA TRP A 115 4.25 8.87 -5.49
C TRP A 115 5.13 10.08 -5.80
N ALA A 116 4.53 11.19 -6.23
CA ALA A 116 5.28 12.41 -6.49
C ALA A 116 5.91 12.95 -5.19
N SER A 117 5.17 12.91 -4.07
CA SER A 117 5.72 13.28 -2.76
C SER A 117 6.73 12.26 -2.24
N TYR A 118 6.49 10.95 -2.43
CA TYR A 118 7.43 9.90 -2.04
C TYR A 118 8.71 9.90 -2.89
N SER A 119 8.65 10.37 -4.14
CA SER A 119 9.81 10.44 -5.03
C SER A 119 10.92 11.36 -4.53
N HIS A 120 10.64 12.19 -3.54
CA HIS A 120 11.66 12.91 -2.80
C HIS A 120 12.66 11.98 -2.08
N TYR A 121 12.18 10.81 -1.63
CA TYR A 121 12.95 9.82 -0.88
C TYR A 121 13.52 8.71 -1.77
N ASP A 122 12.81 8.35 -2.83
CA ASP A 122 13.30 7.41 -3.83
C ASP A 122 12.92 7.86 -5.24
N ASP A 123 13.93 8.23 -6.02
CA ASP A 123 13.76 8.67 -7.40
C ASP A 123 13.31 7.55 -8.36
N ALA A 124 13.29 6.29 -7.92
CA ALA A 124 12.81 5.14 -8.70
C ALA A 124 11.45 5.40 -9.36
N TYR A 125 10.52 6.00 -8.63
CA TYR A 125 9.15 6.18 -9.11
C TYR A 125 9.05 7.16 -10.28
N ARG A 126 10.09 7.97 -10.50
CA ARG A 126 10.19 8.88 -11.65
C ARG A 126 10.73 8.17 -12.90
N ASP A 127 11.49 7.10 -12.71
CA ASP A 127 12.09 6.31 -13.78
C ASP A 127 11.32 5.01 -14.04
N ARG A 128 10.67 4.92 -15.22
CA ARG A 128 9.95 3.73 -15.66
C ARG A 128 10.84 2.50 -15.84
N GLY A 129 12.14 2.68 -16.03
CA GLY A 129 13.11 1.59 -16.13
C GLY A 129 13.54 1.03 -14.77
N SER A 130 13.15 1.67 -13.67
CA SER A 130 13.60 1.26 -12.35
C SER A 130 12.86 0.04 -11.82
N PHE A 131 13.54 -0.77 -11.00
CA PHE A 131 12.90 -1.90 -10.32
C PHE A 131 11.72 -1.45 -9.43
N GLY A 132 11.91 -0.38 -8.66
CA GLY A 132 10.88 0.17 -7.76
C GLY A 132 9.59 0.55 -8.49
N PHE A 133 9.71 1.20 -9.65
CA PHE A 133 8.54 1.49 -10.49
C PHE A 133 7.85 0.20 -10.96
N ASN A 134 8.62 -0.74 -11.53
CA ASN A 134 8.04 -1.93 -12.15
C ASN A 134 7.41 -2.91 -11.14
N VAL A 135 7.99 -3.02 -9.94
CA VAL A 135 7.49 -3.93 -8.91
C VAL A 135 6.17 -3.43 -8.30
N ASP A 136 6.05 -2.11 -8.10
CA ASP A 136 4.85 -1.51 -7.51
C ASP A 136 3.69 -1.50 -8.52
N ILE A 137 3.93 -1.17 -9.80
CA ILE A 137 2.85 -1.32 -10.81
C ILE A 137 2.42 -2.78 -10.94
N ALA A 138 3.34 -3.74 -10.84
CA ALA A 138 3.00 -5.16 -10.88
C ALA A 138 2.09 -5.52 -9.70
N ASN A 139 2.40 -5.04 -8.49
CA ASN A 139 1.53 -5.21 -7.32
C ASN A 139 0.14 -4.59 -7.57
N GLY A 140 0.09 -3.36 -8.07
CA GLY A 140 -1.15 -2.63 -8.30
C GLY A 140 -2.09 -3.34 -9.29
N PHE A 141 -1.56 -3.94 -10.35
CA PHE A 141 -2.37 -4.63 -11.35
C PHE A 141 -2.69 -6.09 -11.00
N THR A 142 -1.85 -6.77 -10.22
CA THR A 142 -1.96 -8.23 -10.06
C THR A 142 -2.35 -8.67 -8.65
N SER A 143 -2.01 -7.93 -7.61
CA SER A 143 -2.17 -8.41 -6.22
C SER A 143 -3.54 -8.14 -5.62
N TRP A 144 -4.34 -7.23 -6.17
CA TRP A 144 -5.67 -6.91 -5.63
C TRP A 144 -6.63 -8.11 -5.73
N ILE A 145 -6.59 -8.89 -6.82
CA ILE A 145 -7.42 -10.10 -7.00
C ILE A 145 -7.10 -11.17 -5.94
N PRO A 146 -5.84 -11.66 -5.82
CA PRO A 146 -5.52 -12.67 -4.81
C PRO A 146 -5.69 -12.12 -3.39
N THR A 147 -5.52 -10.81 -3.17
CA THR A 147 -5.85 -10.17 -1.88
C THR A 147 -7.33 -10.30 -1.56
N LEU A 148 -8.23 -9.99 -2.49
CA LEU A 148 -9.68 -10.13 -2.25
C LEU A 148 -10.09 -11.59 -2.02
N ILE A 149 -9.51 -12.51 -2.78
CA ILE A 149 -9.74 -13.96 -2.61
C ILE A 149 -9.32 -14.39 -1.21
N LEU A 150 -8.10 -14.07 -0.78
CA LEU A 150 -7.60 -14.45 0.54
C LEU A 150 -8.35 -13.75 1.66
N TYR A 151 -8.70 -12.48 1.48
CA TYR A 151 -9.49 -11.75 2.47
C TYR A 151 -10.85 -12.43 2.65
N ALA A 152 -11.60 -12.67 1.57
CA ALA A 152 -12.87 -13.37 1.66
C ALA A 152 -12.71 -14.80 2.22
N ALA A 153 -11.65 -15.52 1.83
CA ALA A 153 -11.40 -16.88 2.32
C ALA A 153 -11.15 -16.89 3.83
N TYR A 154 -10.38 -15.92 4.33
CA TYR A 154 -10.07 -15.79 5.75
C TYR A 154 -11.26 -15.22 6.54
N THR A 155 -12.19 -14.52 5.89
CA THR A 155 -13.38 -13.96 6.56
C THR A 155 -14.54 -14.95 6.65
N VAL A 156 -14.83 -15.70 5.58
CA VAL A 156 -16.05 -16.55 5.50
C VAL A 156 -15.80 -18.02 5.12
N ASN A 157 -14.53 -18.43 4.97
CA ASN A 157 -14.13 -19.80 4.62
C ASN A 157 -14.76 -20.35 3.34
N PHE A 158 -15.06 -19.50 2.34
CA PHE A 158 -15.70 -19.95 1.10
C PHE A 158 -14.80 -20.88 0.26
N LEU A 159 -13.48 -20.78 0.44
CA LEU A 159 -12.46 -21.55 -0.29
C LEU A 159 -11.92 -22.67 0.61
N PRO A 160 -11.65 -23.88 0.10
CA PRO A 160 -10.97 -24.91 0.88
C PRO A 160 -9.62 -24.41 1.42
N ALA A 161 -9.30 -24.73 2.67
CA ALA A 161 -8.11 -24.22 3.35
C ALA A 161 -6.81 -24.50 2.56
N VAL A 162 -6.70 -25.68 1.96
CA VAL A 162 -5.54 -26.04 1.12
C VAL A 162 -5.40 -25.09 -0.07
N ALA A 163 -6.50 -24.78 -0.77
CA ALA A 163 -6.48 -23.86 -1.90
C ALA A 163 -6.17 -22.43 -1.47
N ALA A 164 -6.76 -21.97 -0.36
CA ALA A 164 -6.43 -20.66 0.22
C ALA A 164 -4.96 -20.58 0.63
N GLY A 165 -4.41 -21.64 1.22
CA GLY A 165 -3.00 -21.72 1.56
C GLY A 165 -2.08 -21.69 0.34
N ILE A 166 -2.42 -22.34 -0.77
CA ILE A 166 -1.62 -22.26 -2.00
C ILE A 166 -1.59 -20.83 -2.54
N VAL A 167 -2.77 -20.18 -2.66
CA VAL A 167 -2.86 -18.78 -3.10
C VAL A 167 -2.09 -17.86 -2.13
N GLY A 168 -2.19 -18.13 -0.83
CA GLY A 168 -1.50 -17.42 0.23
C GLY A 168 0.01 -17.50 0.11
N VAL A 169 0.59 -18.71 0.00
CA VAL A 169 2.03 -18.89 -0.18
C VAL A 169 2.52 -18.14 -1.43
N MET A 170 1.80 -18.24 -2.55
CA MET A 170 2.17 -17.54 -3.78
C MET A 170 2.20 -16.02 -3.59
N LEU A 171 1.12 -15.43 -3.07
CA LEU A 171 1.03 -13.98 -2.90
C LEU A 171 2.02 -13.46 -1.85
N PHE A 172 2.06 -14.09 -0.67
CA PHE A 172 2.90 -13.64 0.43
C PHE A 172 4.40 -13.78 0.09
N TRP A 173 4.80 -14.85 -0.59
CA TRP A 173 6.19 -15.00 -1.02
C TRP A 173 6.61 -13.94 -2.04
N VAL A 174 5.72 -13.61 -2.99
CA VAL A 174 5.97 -12.53 -3.96
C VAL A 174 6.23 -11.21 -3.25
N TRP A 175 5.45 -10.85 -2.23
CA TRP A 175 5.72 -9.64 -1.43
C TRP A 175 7.06 -9.68 -0.71
N VAL A 176 7.37 -10.77 0.02
CA VAL A 176 8.67 -10.89 0.72
C VAL A 176 9.83 -10.73 -0.25
N TYR A 177 9.80 -11.46 -1.37
CA TYR A 177 10.86 -11.45 -2.37
C TYR A 177 11.03 -10.05 -2.98
N ASN A 178 9.93 -9.46 -3.44
CA ASN A 178 9.93 -8.16 -4.12
C ASN A 178 10.41 -7.02 -3.20
N THR A 179 9.92 -6.97 -1.97
CA THR A 179 10.33 -5.93 -1.01
C THR A 179 11.79 -6.10 -0.59
N THR A 180 12.28 -7.34 -0.44
CA THR A 180 13.70 -7.60 -0.18
C THR A 180 14.57 -7.15 -1.36
N LEU A 181 14.13 -7.48 -2.59
CA LEU A 181 14.82 -7.08 -3.80
C LEU A 181 14.80 -5.56 -4.01
N TYR A 182 13.73 -4.88 -3.60
CA TYR A 182 13.65 -3.41 -3.59
C TYR A 182 14.74 -2.80 -2.72
N TRP A 183 14.95 -3.28 -1.49
CA TRP A 183 16.02 -2.78 -0.63
C TRP A 183 17.41 -3.00 -1.22
N ILE A 184 17.65 -4.17 -1.82
CA ILE A 184 18.91 -4.47 -2.50
C ILE A 184 19.10 -3.49 -3.68
N SER A 185 18.09 -3.34 -4.54
CA SER A 185 18.10 -2.41 -5.67
C SER A 185 18.35 -0.97 -5.22
N PHE A 186 17.69 -0.52 -4.15
CA PHE A 186 17.86 0.83 -3.58
C PHE A 186 19.30 1.08 -3.12
N ARG A 187 19.94 0.07 -2.50
CA ARG A 187 21.33 0.14 -2.05
C ARG A 187 22.32 0.11 -3.21
N VAL A 188 22.13 -0.82 -4.15
CA VAL A 188 23.00 -1.02 -5.34
C VAL A 188 22.97 0.20 -6.25
N ALA A 189 21.80 0.79 -6.47
CA ALA A 189 21.63 2.01 -7.27
C ALA A 189 22.15 3.28 -6.57
N GLY A 190 22.71 3.18 -5.36
CA GLY A 190 23.30 4.33 -4.67
C GLY A 190 22.30 5.30 -4.03
N ARG A 191 20.99 5.02 -4.06
CA ARG A 191 19.93 5.98 -3.68
C ARG A 191 19.91 6.33 -2.20
N HIS A 192 20.34 5.41 -1.34
CA HIS A 192 20.60 5.70 0.08
C HIS A 192 21.56 6.87 0.34
N ARG A 193 22.38 7.29 -0.65
CA ARG A 193 23.33 8.40 -0.51
C ARG A 193 22.69 9.77 -0.68
N SER A 194 21.51 9.86 -1.31
CA SER A 194 20.83 11.12 -1.62
C SER A 194 19.79 11.53 -0.58
N ILE A 195 19.60 10.73 0.48
CA ILE A 195 18.61 10.99 1.53
C ILE A 195 19.24 10.98 2.92
N SER A 196 18.58 11.63 3.87
CA SER A 196 19.05 11.65 5.25
C SER A 196 18.93 10.25 5.90
N PRO A 197 19.78 9.91 6.90
CA PRO A 197 19.66 8.65 7.62
C PRO A 197 18.30 8.47 8.29
N PHE A 198 17.70 9.56 8.77
CA PHE A 198 16.37 9.55 9.37
C PHE A 198 15.29 9.20 8.34
N ASP A 199 15.30 9.86 7.18
CA ASP A 199 14.34 9.59 6.10
C ASP A 199 14.51 8.16 5.56
N MET A 200 15.75 7.68 5.45
CA MET A 200 16.03 6.29 5.09
C MET A 200 15.40 5.31 6.07
N TRP A 201 15.56 5.54 7.37
CA TRP A 201 15.02 4.65 8.39
C TRP A 201 13.49 4.66 8.42
N VAL A 202 12.87 5.84 8.30
CA VAL A 202 11.41 6.00 8.35
C VAL A 202 10.76 5.53 7.05
N TYR A 203 11.12 6.14 5.91
CA TYR A 203 10.38 5.99 4.65
C TYR A 203 10.82 4.78 3.83
N VAL A 204 12.09 4.38 3.93
CA VAL A 204 12.61 3.26 3.13
C VAL A 204 12.62 1.97 3.93
N PHE A 205 13.16 1.96 5.15
CA PHE A 205 13.26 0.74 5.93
C PHE A 205 11.95 0.40 6.66
N SER A 206 11.45 1.27 7.53
CA SER A 206 10.34 0.92 8.44
C SER A 206 9.03 0.62 7.69
N LEU A 207 8.68 1.43 6.69
CA LEU A 207 7.46 1.20 5.90
C LEU A 207 7.52 -0.11 5.09
N ASN A 208 8.67 -0.42 4.48
CA ASN A 208 8.86 -1.65 3.73
C ASN A 208 9.03 -2.88 4.64
N PHE A 209 9.52 -2.73 5.86
CA PHE A 209 9.66 -3.85 6.79
C PHE A 209 8.32 -4.53 7.09
N VAL A 210 7.22 -3.76 7.13
CA VAL A 210 5.86 -4.30 7.28
C VAL A 210 5.51 -5.28 6.15
N TRP A 211 5.93 -4.96 4.91
CA TRP A 211 5.77 -5.79 3.71
C TRP A 211 6.68 -7.02 3.65
N ILE A 212 7.59 -7.17 4.61
CA ILE A 212 8.35 -8.41 4.81
C ILE A 212 7.78 -9.18 6.00
N ALA A 213 7.65 -8.53 7.16
CA ALA A 213 7.27 -9.19 8.40
C ALA A 213 5.86 -9.81 8.35
N ILE A 214 4.86 -9.05 7.86
CA ILE A 214 3.49 -9.57 7.79
C ILE A 214 3.37 -10.66 6.71
N PRO A 215 3.90 -10.49 5.49
CA PRO A 215 3.90 -11.56 4.50
C PRO A 215 4.68 -12.81 4.91
N MET A 216 5.80 -12.69 5.63
CA MET A 216 6.49 -13.85 6.20
C MET A 216 5.60 -14.63 7.17
N PHE A 217 4.86 -13.93 8.03
CA PHE A 217 3.84 -14.56 8.88
C PHE A 217 2.70 -15.15 8.03
N GLY A 218 2.31 -14.48 6.95
CA GLY A 218 1.37 -14.99 5.94
C GLY A 218 1.81 -16.30 5.30
N VAL A 219 3.10 -16.46 4.96
CA VAL A 219 3.67 -17.72 4.46
C VAL A 219 3.50 -18.83 5.50
N TYR A 220 3.84 -18.58 6.76
CA TYR A 220 3.64 -19.53 7.85
C TYR A 220 2.16 -19.97 7.96
N VAL A 221 1.24 -19.00 8.02
CA VAL A 221 -0.20 -19.27 8.11
C VAL A 221 -0.67 -20.08 6.91
N SER A 222 -0.24 -19.71 5.71
CA SER A 222 -0.62 -20.39 4.48
C SER A 222 -0.11 -21.84 4.43
N VAL A 223 1.10 -22.09 4.92
CA VAL A 223 1.64 -23.45 5.09
C VAL A 223 0.80 -24.26 6.08
N ARG A 224 0.37 -23.65 7.20
CA ARG A 224 -0.54 -24.33 8.15
C ARG A 224 -1.89 -24.66 7.51
N LEU A 225 -2.47 -23.77 6.71
CA LEU A 225 -3.71 -24.06 5.97
C LEU A 225 -3.56 -25.27 5.03
N ILE A 226 -2.40 -25.39 4.36
CA ILE A 226 -2.10 -26.53 3.47
C ILE A 226 -1.95 -27.83 4.26
N LEU A 227 -1.16 -27.80 5.34
CA LEU A 227 -0.81 -29.01 6.10
C LEU A 227 -1.98 -29.50 6.97
N ASP A 228 -2.70 -28.58 7.60
CA ASP A 228 -3.79 -28.93 8.54
C ASP A 228 -5.13 -29.12 7.82
N GLY A 229 -5.26 -28.62 6.59
CA GLY A 229 -6.48 -28.71 5.78
C GLY A 229 -7.67 -27.94 6.37
N ASN A 230 -7.42 -27.03 7.30
CA ASN A 230 -8.44 -26.23 7.99
C ASN A 230 -7.90 -24.82 8.32
N TYR A 231 -8.76 -23.96 8.88
CA TYR A 231 -8.44 -22.55 9.15
C TYR A 231 -8.07 -22.25 10.62
N GLN A 232 -7.79 -23.26 11.44
CA GLN A 232 -7.54 -23.11 12.89
C GLN A 232 -6.40 -22.17 13.24
N VAL A 233 -5.38 -22.07 12.38
CA VAL A 233 -4.26 -21.12 12.55
C VAL A 233 -4.72 -19.65 12.57
N LEU A 234 -5.91 -19.34 12.01
CA LEU A 234 -6.55 -18.02 12.10
C LEU A 234 -7.34 -17.82 13.41
N GLY A 235 -7.29 -18.80 14.32
CA GLY A 235 -7.79 -18.75 15.68
C GLY A 235 -9.17 -19.34 15.92
N PHE A 236 -9.59 -20.39 15.18
CA PHE A 236 -10.91 -21.04 15.34
C PHE A 236 -10.93 -22.53 14.96
#